data_AF-A0A2E9L7W7-F1
#
_entry.id   AF-A0A2E9L7W7-F1
#
_cell.length_a   1.000
_cell.length_b   1.000
_cell.length_c   1.000
_cell.angle_alpha   90.00
_cell.angle_beta   90.00
_cell.angle_gamma   90.00
#
_symmetry.space_group_name_H-M   'P 1'
#
loop_
_entity.id
_entity.type
_entity.pdbx_description
1 polymer ?
#
loop_
_entity_poly.entity_id
_entity_poly.type
_entity_poly.pdbx_seq_one_letter_code
_entity_poly.pdbx_strand_id
1 'polypeptide(L)'
;MGTVASSKASDDMSWGEVAQLGLRYGKIPLALLAVEALYWFITQPSDTLALIQVTEAYIWNEVTQLMFGEGASTLSTHNGWMTRIDFHHEAFPGALDSVGLYVSDECAGVHEMIFLSTLVLMTDGVTQREKFKAVAVMCGIVYVLNIVRLVAFYPIAVEGCLANPNQPGCLNDMWNFHTFVYQWGFLIVLLFMWLAWFKFIGGANKTMKAAQEEREQWRIILRKRWEQKHFAFVGVMIAFFGIAWFWVNGNSTAMDAKSVIDFCAFSDLTTPNCYEAQNTWNNAIQGAWSFAVLGLAIGTLGIYEIERKDSEGKWPALASKEGENQMMESKSKKDKPKGSWRSRSSSEEE
;
A
#
# COMPACT_ATOMS: atom_id res chain seq x y z
N MET A 1 -56.94 -37.05 5.05
CA MET A 1 -56.64 -35.94 4.13
C MET A 1 -56.01 -34.82 4.95
N GLY A 2 -54.82 -34.36 4.55
CA GLY A 2 -54.25 -33.07 5.01
C GLY A 2 -53.12 -33.12 6.03
N THR A 3 -51.97 -33.71 5.68
CA THR A 3 -50.67 -33.34 6.27
C THR A 3 -49.88 -32.51 5.27
N VAL A 4 -49.75 -31.21 5.51
CA VAL A 4 -48.76 -30.31 4.86
C VAL A 4 -48.40 -29.28 5.93
N ALA A 5 -47.35 -29.53 6.71
CA ALA A 5 -45.95 -29.19 6.47
C ALA A 5 -45.64 -27.72 6.88
N SER A 6 -44.93 -27.66 8.01
CA SER A 6 -44.31 -26.50 8.63
C SER A 6 -43.54 -25.64 7.63
N SER A 7 -43.83 -24.34 7.61
CA SER A 7 -42.96 -23.31 7.07
C SER A 7 -41.64 -23.30 7.85
N LYS A 8 -40.57 -23.87 7.29
CA LYS A 8 -39.20 -23.57 7.71
C LYS A 8 -38.58 -22.70 6.63
N ALA A 9 -38.51 -21.40 6.92
CA ALA A 9 -37.60 -20.50 6.26
C ALA A 9 -36.18 -20.97 6.55
N SER A 10 -35.46 -21.40 5.51
CA SER A 10 -34.01 -21.49 5.51
C SER A 10 -33.53 -20.66 4.33
N ASP A 11 -33.53 -19.35 4.53
CA ASP A 11 -32.89 -18.37 3.65
C ASP A 11 -31.46 -18.10 4.15
N ASP A 12 -30.76 -19.17 4.54
CA ASP A 12 -29.36 -19.10 4.96
C ASP A 12 -28.52 -19.29 3.69
N MET A 13 -27.96 -18.18 3.20
CA MET A 13 -26.96 -18.22 2.12
C MET A 13 -25.91 -19.28 2.43
N SER A 14 -25.59 -20.10 1.45
CA SER A 14 -24.57 -21.14 1.64
C SER A 14 -23.22 -20.49 1.96
N TRP A 15 -22.42 -21.10 2.85
CA TRP A 15 -21.06 -20.63 3.15
C TRP A 15 -20.19 -20.49 1.89
N GLY A 16 -20.51 -21.22 0.81
CA GLY A 16 -19.88 -21.06 -0.50
C GLY A 16 -20.29 -19.78 -1.24
N GLU A 17 -21.57 -19.37 -1.15
CA GLU A 17 -22.04 -18.06 -1.65
C GLU A 17 -21.52 -16.91 -0.80
N VAL A 18 -21.45 -17.06 0.51
CA VAL A 18 -20.82 -16.07 1.41
C VAL A 18 -19.33 -15.92 1.09
N ALA A 19 -18.63 -17.01 0.82
CA ALA A 19 -17.22 -16.98 0.40
C ALA A 19 -17.05 -16.37 -1.00
N GLN A 20 -17.95 -16.64 -1.95
CA GLN A 20 -17.94 -16.01 -3.27
C GLN A 20 -18.27 -14.52 -3.22
N LEU A 21 -19.26 -14.11 -2.41
CA LEU A 21 -19.55 -12.70 -2.14
C LEU A 21 -18.36 -12.04 -1.46
N GLY A 22 -17.77 -12.70 -0.44
CA GLY A 22 -16.57 -12.23 0.26
C GLY A 22 -15.38 -12.05 -0.66
N LEU A 23 -15.17 -12.95 -1.62
CA LEU A 23 -14.16 -12.81 -2.68
C LEU A 23 -14.47 -11.66 -3.64
N ARG A 24 -15.75 -11.40 -3.93
CA ARG A 24 -16.19 -10.32 -4.82
C ARG A 24 -15.99 -8.94 -4.19
N TYR A 25 -16.33 -8.81 -2.90
CA TYR A 25 -16.12 -7.59 -2.12
C TYR A 25 -14.69 -7.45 -1.62
N GLY A 26 -13.95 -8.56 -1.48
CA GLY A 26 -12.53 -8.59 -1.09
C GLY A 26 -11.59 -7.91 -2.08
N LYS A 27 -12.02 -7.68 -3.33
CA LYS A 27 -11.25 -6.93 -4.33
C LYS A 27 -10.93 -5.50 -3.88
N ILE A 28 -11.85 -4.86 -3.16
CA ILE A 28 -11.68 -3.47 -2.70
C ILE A 28 -10.65 -3.42 -1.56
N PRO A 29 -10.76 -4.20 -0.47
CA PRO A 29 -9.70 -4.30 0.54
C PRO A 29 -8.36 -4.77 -0.02
N LEU A 30 -8.34 -5.71 -0.96
CA LEU A 30 -7.10 -6.18 -1.59
C LEU A 30 -6.43 -5.08 -2.43
N ALA A 31 -7.23 -4.29 -3.16
CA ALA A 31 -6.71 -3.15 -3.90
C ALA A 31 -6.16 -2.08 -2.96
N LEU A 32 -6.84 -1.80 -1.84
CA LEU A 32 -6.34 -0.87 -0.82
C LEU A 32 -5.03 -1.38 -0.18
N LEU A 33 -4.92 -2.67 0.13
CA LEU A 33 -3.68 -3.28 0.61
C LEU A 33 -2.56 -3.22 -0.44
N ALA A 34 -2.88 -3.36 -1.73
CA ALA A 34 -1.90 -3.25 -2.79
C ALA A 34 -1.40 -1.81 -2.99
N VAL A 35 -2.28 -0.81 -2.80
CA VAL A 35 -1.91 0.61 -2.80
C VAL A 35 -1.03 0.92 -1.61
N GLU A 36 -1.40 0.44 -0.42
CA GLU A 36 -0.57 0.59 0.78
C GLU A 36 0.79 -0.08 0.58
N ALA A 37 0.82 -1.33 0.11
CA ALA A 37 2.05 -2.02 -0.24
C ALA A 37 2.92 -1.25 -1.25
N LEU A 38 2.31 -0.64 -2.26
CA LEU A 38 3.00 0.20 -3.24
C LEU A 38 3.55 1.47 -2.60
N TYR A 39 2.75 2.16 -1.77
CA TYR A 39 3.17 3.34 -1.01
C TYR A 39 4.41 3.01 -0.18
N TRP A 40 4.34 1.96 0.63
CA TRP A 40 5.46 1.50 1.46
C TRP A 40 6.68 1.11 0.62
N PHE A 41 6.48 0.52 -0.56
CA PHE A 41 7.57 0.16 -1.44
C PHE A 41 8.26 1.38 -2.07
N ILE A 42 7.53 2.43 -2.42
CA ILE A 42 8.13 3.64 -2.99
C ILE A 42 8.66 4.62 -1.92
N THR A 43 8.25 4.45 -0.66
CA THR A 43 8.79 5.19 0.49
C THR A 43 9.86 4.40 1.28
N GLN A 44 10.24 3.20 0.81
CA GLN A 44 11.18 2.27 1.49
C GLN A 44 12.56 2.86 1.78
N PRO A 45 13.15 3.67 0.88
CA PRO A 45 14.17 4.65 1.27
C PRO A 45 13.50 5.98 1.66
N SER A 46 13.83 6.50 2.85
CA SER A 46 13.48 7.86 3.29
C SER A 46 13.87 8.93 2.23
N ASP A 47 14.86 8.61 1.39
CA ASP A 47 15.43 9.49 0.37
C ASP A 47 14.85 9.30 -1.05
N THR A 48 13.96 8.33 -1.28
CA THR A 48 13.42 8.05 -2.64
C THR A 48 12.68 9.24 -3.22
N LEU A 49 12.10 10.03 -2.32
CA LEU A 49 11.32 11.21 -2.62
C LEU A 49 12.02 12.48 -2.11
N ALA A 50 13.34 12.41 -1.89
CA ALA A 50 14.13 13.55 -1.45
C ALA A 50 14.00 14.75 -2.40
N LEU A 51 13.82 14.52 -3.71
CA LEU A 51 13.60 15.62 -4.66
C LEU A 51 12.34 16.42 -4.34
N ILE A 52 11.21 15.77 -4.08
CA ILE A 52 9.97 16.49 -3.76
C ILE A 52 10.07 17.16 -2.39
N GLN A 53 10.65 16.48 -1.39
CA GLN A 53 10.87 17.02 -0.06
C GLN A 53 11.81 18.23 -0.06
N VAL A 54 12.90 18.20 -0.83
CA VAL A 54 13.83 19.34 -0.98
C VAL A 54 13.15 20.50 -1.66
N THR A 55 12.36 20.25 -2.72
CA THR A 55 11.61 21.33 -3.38
C THR A 55 10.59 21.97 -2.45
N GLU A 56 9.89 21.17 -1.64
CA GLU A 56 8.97 21.73 -0.65
C GLU A 56 9.68 22.49 0.44
N ALA A 57 10.75 21.95 1.02
CA ALA A 57 11.51 22.63 2.06
C ALA A 57 12.07 23.97 1.54
N TYR A 58 12.54 23.99 0.29
CA TYR A 58 12.96 25.22 -0.37
C TYR A 58 11.82 26.23 -0.51
N ILE A 59 10.68 25.83 -1.11
CA ILE A 59 9.53 26.72 -1.30
C ILE A 59 8.99 27.21 0.04
N TRP A 60 8.87 26.31 1.03
CA TRP A 60 8.40 26.64 2.36
C TRP A 60 9.32 27.67 3.03
N ASN A 61 10.64 27.50 2.94
CA ASN A 61 11.59 28.49 3.45
C ASN A 61 11.45 29.85 2.76
N GLU A 62 11.42 29.88 1.43
CA GLU A 62 11.31 31.13 0.67
C GLU A 62 10.00 31.87 0.93
N VAL A 63 8.87 31.14 1.00
CA VAL A 63 7.57 31.75 1.29
C VAL A 63 7.50 32.24 2.74
N THR A 64 8.09 31.50 3.69
CA THR A 64 8.13 31.92 5.10
C THR A 64 8.94 33.20 5.26
N GLN A 65 10.13 33.27 4.67
CA GLN A 65 10.95 34.50 4.69
C GLN A 65 10.23 35.68 4.00
N LEU A 66 9.56 35.42 2.87
CA LEU A 66 8.83 36.45 2.13
C LEU A 66 7.63 37.00 2.94
N MET A 67 6.90 36.14 3.65
CA MET A 67 5.69 36.52 4.38
C MET A 67 5.96 37.09 5.77
N PHE A 68 6.95 36.56 6.47
CA PHE A 68 7.17 36.85 7.90
C PHE A 68 8.49 37.57 8.20
N GLY A 69 9.33 37.80 7.19
CA GLY A 69 10.54 38.61 7.30
C GLY A 69 11.83 37.82 7.08
N GLU A 70 12.88 38.54 6.70
CA GLU A 70 14.22 37.98 6.48
C GLU A 70 14.76 37.43 7.81
N GLY A 71 15.19 36.16 7.80
CA GLY A 71 15.65 35.46 9.00
C GLY A 71 14.57 34.74 9.81
N ALA A 72 13.29 34.79 9.42
CA ALA A 72 12.22 34.03 10.08
C ALA A 72 12.45 32.50 10.03
N SER A 73 13.12 32.01 8.99
CA SER A 73 13.48 30.60 8.81
C SER A 73 14.82 30.43 8.13
N THR A 74 15.48 29.30 8.40
CA THR A 74 16.69 28.87 7.70
C THR A 74 16.56 27.43 7.21
N LEU A 75 17.03 27.18 5.98
CA LEU A 75 17.08 25.84 5.39
C LEU A 75 18.36 25.11 5.81
N SER A 76 18.22 23.89 6.32
CA SER A 76 19.31 23.05 6.82
C SER A 76 19.16 21.58 6.37
N THR A 77 20.13 20.73 6.72
CA THR A 77 20.16 19.33 6.27
C THR A 77 19.57 18.36 7.29
N HIS A 78 18.84 17.37 6.79
CA HIS A 78 18.46 16.16 7.52
C HIS A 78 18.80 14.93 6.65
N ASN A 79 19.52 13.97 7.21
CA ASN A 79 20.02 12.78 6.48
C ASN A 79 20.80 13.09 5.19
N GLY A 80 21.49 14.23 5.14
CA GLY A 80 22.28 14.66 3.98
C GLY A 80 21.49 15.41 2.89
N TRP A 81 20.18 15.55 3.04
CA TRP A 81 19.31 16.30 2.13
C TRP A 81 18.84 17.62 2.76
N MET A 82 18.61 18.65 1.94
CA MET A 82 18.13 19.97 2.37
C MET A 82 16.61 19.93 2.63
N THR A 83 16.19 19.16 3.63
CA THR A 83 14.78 18.90 3.96
C THR A 83 14.38 19.42 5.34
N ARG A 84 15.30 20.07 6.07
CA ARG A 84 15.03 20.64 7.39
C ARG A 84 14.89 22.15 7.32
N ILE A 85 13.94 22.69 8.06
CA ILE A 85 13.76 24.12 8.28
C ILE A 85 13.85 24.39 9.78
N ASP A 86 14.64 25.39 10.15
CA ASP A 86 14.70 25.90 11.50
C ASP A 86 14.03 27.28 11.52
N PHE A 87 12.94 27.42 12.28
CA PHE A 87 12.26 28.69 12.52
C PHE A 87 12.96 29.46 13.63
N HIS A 88 12.97 30.80 13.53
CA HIS A 88 13.60 31.69 14.51
C HIS A 88 12.61 32.73 15.02
N HIS A 89 12.53 32.86 16.35
CA HIS A 89 11.78 33.92 17.04
C HIS A 89 12.21 33.97 18.51
N GLU A 90 12.40 35.17 19.07
CA GLU A 90 12.80 35.42 20.47
C GLU A 90 11.88 34.81 21.56
N ALA A 91 10.72 34.29 21.16
CA ALA A 91 9.73 33.71 22.06
C ALA A 91 9.79 32.18 22.08
N PHE A 92 10.52 31.57 21.13
CA PHE A 92 10.63 30.14 21.00
C PHE A 92 11.43 29.52 22.15
N PRO A 93 11.08 28.30 22.56
CA PRO A 93 11.72 27.67 23.69
C PRO A 93 13.15 27.23 23.35
N GLY A 94 14.09 27.46 24.26
CA GLY A 94 15.46 26.97 24.17
C GLY A 94 16.51 28.08 24.26
N ALA A 95 17.78 27.71 24.14
CA ALA A 95 18.88 28.68 24.20
C ALA A 95 19.19 29.33 22.84
N LEU A 96 18.55 28.85 21.78
CA LEU A 96 18.78 29.26 20.39
C LEU A 96 17.53 29.89 19.77
N ASP A 97 16.48 30.14 20.55
CA ASP A 97 15.24 30.79 20.09
C ASP A 97 14.72 30.21 18.76
N SER A 98 14.81 28.88 18.62
CA SER A 98 14.59 28.19 17.35
C SER A 98 13.88 26.86 17.48
N VAL A 99 13.10 26.54 16.44
CA VAL A 99 12.31 25.31 16.33
C VAL A 99 12.62 24.64 15.00
N GLY A 100 13.23 23.46 15.06
CA GLY A 100 13.58 22.66 13.89
C GLY A 100 12.47 21.70 13.47
N LEU A 101 12.08 21.74 12.21
CA LEU A 101 11.11 20.86 11.56
C LEU A 101 11.73 20.26 10.30
N TYR A 102 11.35 19.05 9.91
CA TYR A 102 11.80 18.45 8.66
C TYR A 102 10.61 18.02 7.80
N VAL A 103 10.81 18.02 6.49
CA VAL A 103 9.80 17.60 5.51
C VAL A 103 9.94 16.11 5.29
N SER A 104 9.04 15.33 5.88
CA SER A 104 8.88 13.90 5.60
C SER A 104 8.05 13.65 4.33
N ASP A 105 7.98 12.39 3.90
CA ASP A 105 7.09 11.94 2.81
C ASP A 105 5.61 12.18 3.13
N GLU A 106 5.19 12.08 4.39
CA GLU A 106 3.84 12.50 4.81
C GLU A 106 3.65 14.03 4.79
N CYS A 107 4.69 14.82 5.04
CA CYS A 107 4.62 16.28 4.92
C CYS A 107 4.53 16.72 3.46
N ALA A 108 5.21 15.99 2.57
CA ALA A 108 5.14 16.19 1.12
C ALA A 108 3.82 15.74 0.47
N GLY A 109 2.90 15.24 1.28
CA GLY A 109 1.60 14.71 0.89
C GLY A 109 1.67 13.65 -0.20
N VAL A 110 2.75 12.87 -0.19
CA VAL A 110 2.99 11.77 -1.13
C VAL A 110 1.88 10.73 -0.99
N HIS A 111 1.49 10.44 0.24
CA HIS A 111 0.44 9.49 0.56
C HIS A 111 -0.89 9.90 -0.09
N GLU A 112 -1.26 11.16 0.05
CA GLU A 112 -2.45 11.79 -0.51
C GLU A 112 -2.44 11.76 -2.05
N MET A 113 -1.29 12.07 -2.65
CA MET A 113 -1.11 12.02 -4.10
C MET A 113 -1.27 10.61 -4.64
N ILE A 114 -0.71 9.59 -3.97
CA ILE A 114 -0.85 8.19 -4.38
C ILE A 114 -2.28 7.73 -4.24
N PHE A 115 -2.91 7.99 -3.08
CA PHE A 115 -4.29 7.62 -2.83
C PHE A 115 -5.24 8.17 -3.91
N LEU A 116 -5.14 9.47 -4.19
CA LEU A 116 -5.97 10.11 -5.20
C LEU A 116 -5.63 9.63 -6.61
N SER A 117 -4.35 9.41 -6.91
CA SER A 117 -3.92 8.86 -8.20
C SER A 117 -4.53 7.49 -8.44
N THR A 118 -4.53 6.62 -7.43
CA THR A 118 -5.16 5.31 -7.51
C THR A 118 -6.66 5.42 -7.76
N LEU A 119 -7.38 6.27 -7.02
CA LEU A 119 -8.83 6.46 -7.23
C LEU A 119 -9.16 6.88 -8.67
N VAL A 120 -8.37 7.79 -9.24
CA VAL A 120 -8.53 8.24 -10.63
C VAL A 120 -8.19 7.11 -11.61
N LEU A 121 -7.09 6.40 -11.39
CA LEU A 121 -6.61 5.34 -12.28
C LEU A 121 -7.54 4.13 -12.30
N MET A 122 -8.16 3.79 -11.15
CA MET A 122 -9.14 2.72 -11.00
C MET A 122 -10.55 3.09 -11.48
N THR A 123 -10.80 4.34 -11.87
CA THR A 123 -12.12 4.74 -12.37
C THR A 123 -12.38 4.15 -13.76
N ASP A 124 -13.37 3.27 -13.89
CA ASP A 124 -13.70 2.62 -15.16
C ASP A 124 -14.38 3.56 -16.17
N GLY A 125 -14.26 3.23 -17.46
CA GLY A 125 -14.91 3.98 -18.54
C GLY A 125 -14.29 5.34 -18.87
N VAL A 126 -13.16 5.71 -18.25
CA VAL A 126 -12.38 6.93 -18.55
C VAL A 126 -11.10 6.57 -19.31
N THR A 127 -10.74 7.36 -20.32
CA THR A 127 -9.53 7.10 -21.13
C THR A 127 -8.26 7.33 -20.31
N GLN A 128 -7.19 6.58 -20.58
CA GLN A 128 -5.91 6.71 -19.85
C GLN A 128 -5.35 8.14 -19.92
N ARG A 129 -5.51 8.83 -21.06
CA ARG A 129 -5.06 10.22 -21.23
C ARG A 129 -5.79 11.18 -20.29
N GLU A 130 -7.10 11.01 -20.09
CA GLU A 130 -7.88 11.83 -19.16
C GLU A 130 -7.51 11.53 -17.71
N LYS A 131 -7.26 10.25 -17.39
CA LYS A 131 -6.78 9.83 -16.06
C LYS A 131 -5.45 10.50 -15.72
N PHE A 132 -4.43 10.38 -16.57
CA PHE A 132 -3.12 11.00 -16.29
C PHE A 132 -3.17 12.52 -16.21
N LYS A 133 -3.99 13.19 -17.03
CA LYS A 133 -4.21 14.63 -16.91
C LYS A 133 -4.83 15.01 -15.57
N ALA A 134 -5.84 14.26 -15.14
CA ALA A 134 -6.51 14.49 -13.86
C ALA A 134 -5.55 14.26 -12.69
N VAL A 135 -4.79 13.16 -12.71
CA VAL A 135 -3.75 12.87 -11.72
C VAL A 135 -2.75 14.02 -11.64
N ALA A 136 -2.20 14.49 -12.76
CA ALA A 136 -1.21 15.57 -12.76
C ALA A 136 -1.76 16.87 -12.16
N VAL A 137 -3.00 17.25 -12.52
CA VAL A 137 -3.63 18.47 -11.99
C VAL A 137 -3.93 18.33 -10.49
N MET A 138 -4.51 17.21 -10.07
CA MET A 138 -4.88 17.01 -8.68
C MET A 138 -3.66 16.87 -7.77
N CYS A 139 -2.62 16.15 -8.18
CA CYS A 139 -1.36 16.10 -7.43
C CYS A 139 -0.72 17.48 -7.31
N GLY A 140 -0.78 18.31 -8.37
CA GLY A 140 -0.33 19.70 -8.31
C GLY A 140 -1.13 20.54 -7.30
N ILE A 141 -2.45 20.35 -7.21
CA ILE A 141 -3.29 21.02 -6.22
C ILE A 141 -2.91 20.57 -4.80
N VAL A 142 -2.77 19.26 -4.57
CA VAL A 142 -2.35 18.71 -3.27
C VAL A 142 -1.00 19.27 -2.84
N TYR A 143 -0.03 19.31 -3.74
CA TYR A 143 1.29 19.90 -3.49
C TYR A 143 1.20 21.36 -3.03
N VAL A 144 0.41 22.19 -3.72
CA VAL A 144 0.23 23.59 -3.31
C VAL A 144 -0.47 23.70 -1.95
N LEU A 145 -1.47 22.86 -1.69
CA LEU A 145 -2.15 22.84 -0.39
C LEU A 145 -1.22 22.41 0.76
N ASN A 146 -0.28 21.49 0.51
CA ASN A 146 0.76 21.13 1.47
C ASN A 146 1.63 22.34 1.79
N ILE A 147 2.10 23.07 0.78
CA ILE A 147 2.88 24.29 1.01
C ILE A 147 2.09 25.30 1.87
N VAL A 148 0.80 25.52 1.59
CA VAL A 148 -0.04 26.41 2.40
C VAL A 148 -0.12 25.94 3.85
N ARG A 149 -0.27 24.63 4.08
CA ARG A 149 -0.24 24.04 5.43
C ARG A 149 1.10 24.29 6.13
N LEU A 150 2.22 24.06 5.44
CA LEU A 150 3.56 24.23 6.00
C LEU A 150 3.82 25.70 6.38
N VAL A 151 3.45 26.64 5.51
CA VAL A 151 3.60 28.09 5.74
C VAL A 151 2.78 28.55 6.95
N ALA A 152 1.63 27.92 7.22
CA ALA A 152 0.82 28.24 8.40
C ALA A 152 1.48 27.86 9.74
N PHE A 153 2.50 26.99 9.76
CA PHE A 153 3.16 26.60 11.01
C PHE A 153 3.86 27.75 11.71
N TYR A 154 4.55 28.63 10.97
CA TYR A 154 5.29 29.73 11.55
C TYR A 154 4.42 30.68 12.39
N PRO A 155 3.34 31.29 11.86
CA PRO A 155 2.53 32.23 12.63
C PRO A 155 1.81 31.55 13.80
N ILE A 156 1.36 30.30 13.65
CA ILE A 156 0.70 29.55 14.73
C ILE A 156 1.69 29.27 15.88
N ALA A 157 2.93 28.88 15.55
CA ALA A 157 3.97 28.66 16.55
C ALA A 157 4.34 29.96 17.27
N VAL A 158 4.50 31.06 16.53
CA VAL A 158 4.81 32.38 17.11
C VAL A 158 3.69 32.84 18.03
N GLU A 159 2.43 32.75 17.63
CA GLU A 159 1.29 33.17 18.46
C GLU A 159 1.21 32.39 19.78
N GLY A 160 1.35 31.06 19.72
CA GLY A 160 1.37 30.21 20.91
C GLY A 160 2.53 30.54 21.86
N CYS A 161 3.71 30.83 21.30
CA CYS A 161 4.91 31.16 22.09
C CYS A 161 4.96 32.61 22.57
N LEU A 162 4.28 33.56 21.92
CA LEU A 162 4.05 34.88 22.48
C LEU A 162 3.10 34.85 23.68
N ALA A 163 2.11 33.95 23.66
CA ALA A 163 1.19 33.77 24.79
C ALA A 163 1.85 33.06 25.99
N ASN A 164 2.74 32.09 25.74
CA ASN A 164 3.43 31.31 26.77
C ASN A 164 4.94 31.20 26.48
N PRO A 165 5.72 32.27 26.66
CA PRO A 165 7.12 32.32 26.24
C PRO A 165 8.01 31.34 27.01
N ASN A 166 9.02 30.80 26.31
CA ASN A 166 10.03 29.88 26.85
C ASN A 166 9.50 28.58 27.46
N GLN A 167 8.25 28.20 27.18
CA GLN A 167 7.68 26.93 27.59
C GLN A 167 7.58 25.97 26.40
N PRO A 168 8.02 24.70 26.52
CA PRO A 168 7.87 23.73 25.44
C PRO A 168 6.43 23.55 24.94
N GLY A 169 5.45 23.70 25.84
CA GLY A 169 4.02 23.59 25.51
C GLY A 169 3.47 24.69 24.62
N CYS A 170 4.24 25.76 24.34
CA CYS A 170 3.78 26.83 23.46
C CYS A 170 3.63 26.41 21.99
N LEU A 171 4.26 25.30 21.59
CA LEU A 171 4.16 24.74 20.25
C LEU A 171 2.93 23.84 20.08
N ASN A 172 2.14 23.60 21.13
CA ASN A 172 1.01 22.69 21.08
C ASN A 172 -0.03 23.08 20.03
N ASP A 173 -0.28 24.37 19.82
CA ASP A 173 -1.26 24.81 18.83
C ASP A 173 -0.82 24.49 17.39
N MET A 174 0.49 24.62 17.12
CA MET A 174 1.08 24.23 15.84
C MET A 174 0.92 22.71 15.62
N TRP A 175 1.21 21.91 16.64
CA TRP A 175 1.06 20.45 16.56
C TRP A 175 -0.39 20.02 16.45
N ASN A 176 -1.31 20.64 17.20
CA ASN A 176 -2.75 20.39 17.10
C ASN A 176 -3.28 20.70 15.70
N PHE A 177 -2.86 21.81 15.11
CA PHE A 177 -3.17 22.14 13.72
C PHE A 177 -2.61 21.09 12.76
N HIS A 178 -1.34 20.71 12.91
CA HIS A 178 -0.72 19.67 12.10
C HIS A 178 -1.50 18.35 12.16
N THR A 179 -1.86 17.90 13.36
CA THR A 179 -2.61 16.66 13.61
C THR A 179 -4.02 16.73 13.05
N PHE A 180 -4.72 17.85 13.21
CA PHE A 180 -6.07 18.01 12.67
C PHE A 180 -6.09 17.94 11.13
N VAL A 181 -5.18 18.67 10.48
CA VAL A 181 -5.07 18.67 9.02
C VAL A 181 -4.68 17.28 8.49
N TYR A 182 -3.77 16.60 9.19
CA TYR A 182 -3.33 15.25 8.88
C TYR A 182 -4.46 14.21 9.02
N GLN A 183 -5.17 14.21 10.14
CA GLN A 183 -6.19 13.18 10.42
C GLN A 183 -7.48 13.37 9.62
N TRP A 184 -7.89 14.62 9.40
CA TRP A 184 -9.22 14.94 8.86
C TRP A 184 -9.17 15.83 7.62
N GLY A 185 -8.33 16.87 7.67
CA GLY A 185 -8.30 17.91 6.65
C GLY A 185 -8.04 17.36 5.25
N PHE A 186 -6.95 16.62 5.07
CA PHE A 186 -6.60 16.08 3.76
C PHE A 186 -7.61 15.08 3.22
N LEU A 187 -8.08 14.13 4.04
CA LEU A 187 -9.07 13.15 3.60
C LEU A 187 -10.33 13.83 3.03
N ILE A 188 -10.84 14.85 3.73
CA ILE A 188 -12.01 15.61 3.31
C ILE A 188 -11.74 16.29 1.96
N VAL A 189 -10.62 16.99 1.83
CA VAL A 189 -10.23 17.71 0.60
C VAL A 189 -10.11 16.74 -0.59
N LEU A 190 -9.44 15.61 -0.40
CA LEU A 190 -9.25 14.60 -1.45
C LEU A 190 -10.57 13.99 -1.90
N LEU A 191 -11.47 13.66 -0.97
CA LEU A 191 -12.80 13.14 -1.30
C LEU A 191 -13.61 14.16 -2.10
N PHE A 192 -13.63 15.43 -1.68
CA PHE A 192 -14.33 16.48 -2.43
C PHE A 192 -13.72 16.70 -3.83
N MET A 193 -12.40 16.74 -3.93
CA MET A 193 -11.69 16.92 -5.19
C MET A 193 -11.98 15.77 -6.17
N TRP A 194 -11.91 14.53 -5.67
CA TRP A 194 -12.25 13.34 -6.45
C TRP A 194 -13.73 13.33 -6.85
N LEU A 195 -14.65 13.63 -5.93
CA LEU A 195 -16.09 13.69 -6.23
C LEU A 195 -16.41 14.74 -7.29
N ALA A 196 -15.82 15.93 -7.19
CA ALA A 196 -16.01 17.01 -8.15
C ALA A 196 -15.57 16.58 -9.56
N TRP A 197 -14.38 15.97 -9.66
CA TRP A 197 -13.87 15.46 -10.93
C TRP A 197 -14.69 14.28 -11.46
N PHE A 198 -15.03 13.32 -10.60
CA PHE A 198 -15.83 12.14 -10.96
C PHE A 198 -17.21 12.56 -11.51
N LYS A 199 -17.83 13.56 -10.88
CA LYS A 199 -19.07 14.17 -11.38
C LYS A 199 -18.85 14.86 -12.73
N PHE A 200 -17.78 15.64 -12.87
CA PHE A 200 -17.48 16.39 -14.08
C PHE A 200 -17.24 15.48 -15.31
N ILE A 201 -16.55 14.36 -15.14
CA ILE A 201 -16.23 13.45 -16.25
C ILE A 201 -17.39 12.53 -16.66
N GLY A 202 -18.53 12.63 -15.97
CA GLY A 202 -19.67 11.73 -16.12
C GLY A 202 -19.37 10.32 -15.61
N GLY A 203 -18.54 10.22 -14.57
CA GLY A 203 -18.02 8.97 -14.02
C GLY A 203 -19.11 7.93 -13.82
N ALA A 204 -20.20 8.28 -13.14
CA ALA A 204 -21.31 7.36 -12.86
C ALA A 204 -21.91 6.71 -14.13
N ASN A 205 -22.16 7.49 -15.19
CA ASN A 205 -22.73 6.93 -16.43
C ASN A 205 -21.72 6.09 -17.21
N LYS A 206 -20.44 6.45 -17.18
CA LYS A 206 -19.36 5.73 -17.86
C LYS A 206 -18.97 4.44 -17.12
N THR A 207 -18.87 4.48 -15.80
CA THR A 207 -18.60 3.32 -14.95
C THR A 207 -19.77 2.35 -14.96
N MET A 208 -21.02 2.82 -14.91
CA MET A 208 -22.19 1.93 -15.02
C MET A 208 -22.27 1.25 -16.39
N LYS A 209 -21.96 1.96 -17.49
CA LYS A 209 -21.89 1.35 -18.83
C LYS A 209 -20.75 0.33 -18.93
N ALA A 210 -19.56 0.68 -18.44
CA ALA A 210 -18.42 -0.24 -18.40
C ALA A 210 -18.71 -1.49 -17.56
N ALA A 211 -19.34 -1.34 -16.40
CA ALA A 211 -19.73 -2.45 -15.53
C ALA A 211 -20.82 -3.36 -16.16
N GLN A 212 -21.66 -2.81 -17.03
CA GLN A 212 -22.64 -3.60 -17.80
C GLN A 212 -22.00 -4.34 -18.98
N GLU A 213 -20.95 -3.78 -19.58
CA GLU A 213 -20.19 -4.38 -20.69
C GLU A 213 -19.17 -5.44 -20.21
N GLU A 214 -18.59 -5.27 -19.02
CA GLU A 214 -17.67 -6.23 -18.42
C GLU A 214 -18.39 -7.49 -17.91
N ARG A 215 -18.67 -8.43 -18.82
CA ARG A 215 -18.80 -9.84 -18.45
C ARG A 215 -17.46 -10.32 -17.91
N GLU A 216 -17.27 -10.34 -16.57
CA GLU A 216 -16.05 -10.77 -15.85
C GLU A 216 -15.14 -11.70 -16.69
N GLN A 217 -14.07 -11.15 -17.27
CA GLN A 217 -13.16 -11.86 -18.20
C GLN A 217 -12.08 -12.69 -17.48
N TRP A 218 -11.97 -12.55 -16.16
CA TRP A 218 -10.85 -12.96 -15.36
C TRP A 218 -11.34 -13.42 -13.99
N ARG A 219 -10.78 -14.54 -13.49
CA ARG A 219 -11.03 -15.05 -12.14
C ARG A 219 -9.71 -15.42 -11.49
N ILE A 220 -9.59 -15.13 -10.20
CA ILE A 220 -8.48 -15.58 -9.36
C ILE A 220 -8.94 -16.86 -8.67
N ILE A 221 -8.21 -17.95 -8.84
CA ILE A 221 -8.49 -19.22 -8.18
C ILE A 221 -7.29 -19.67 -7.34
N LEU A 222 -7.57 -20.44 -6.29
CA LEU A 222 -6.52 -21.15 -5.56
C LEU A 222 -5.89 -22.22 -6.46
N ARG A 223 -4.56 -22.20 -6.56
CA ARG A 223 -3.80 -23.12 -7.41
C ARG A 223 -3.95 -24.55 -6.88
N LYS A 224 -4.51 -25.43 -7.72
CA LYS A 224 -4.72 -26.85 -7.38
C LYS A 224 -3.51 -27.74 -7.68
N ARG A 225 -2.66 -27.34 -8.66
CA ARG A 225 -1.45 -28.08 -9.05
C ARG A 225 -0.21 -27.30 -8.68
N TRP A 226 0.61 -27.87 -7.81
CA TRP A 226 1.84 -27.27 -7.34
C TRP A 226 3.05 -27.87 -8.06
N GLU A 227 3.93 -27.01 -8.53
CA GLU A 227 5.22 -27.35 -9.15
C GLU A 227 6.35 -26.84 -8.25
N GLN A 228 7.58 -27.33 -8.46
CA GLN A 228 8.72 -26.96 -7.62
C GLN A 228 8.95 -25.44 -7.55
N LYS A 229 8.67 -24.71 -8.63
CA LYS A 229 8.77 -23.24 -8.68
C LYS A 229 7.78 -22.55 -7.74
N HIS A 230 6.57 -23.08 -7.59
CA HIS A 230 5.55 -22.52 -6.69
C HIS A 230 5.90 -22.76 -5.22
N PHE A 231 6.44 -23.94 -4.90
CA PHE A 231 7.00 -24.20 -3.57
C PHE A 231 8.19 -23.28 -3.27
N ALA A 232 9.04 -23.00 -4.26
CA ALA A 232 10.13 -22.04 -4.11
C ALA A 232 9.62 -20.63 -3.80
N PHE A 233 8.59 -20.14 -4.49
CA PHE A 233 7.99 -18.84 -4.19
C PHE A 233 7.40 -18.74 -2.78
N VAL A 234 6.73 -19.80 -2.30
CA VAL A 234 6.24 -19.85 -0.91
C VAL A 234 7.38 -19.93 0.09
N GLY A 235 8.46 -20.66 -0.22
CA GLY A 235 9.67 -20.69 0.60
C GLY A 235 10.33 -19.31 0.73
N VAL A 236 10.41 -18.56 -0.37
CA VAL A 236 10.91 -17.17 -0.39
C VAL A 236 10.01 -16.24 0.45
N MET A 237 8.69 -16.39 0.37
CA MET A 237 7.75 -15.65 1.23
C MET A 237 8.04 -15.89 2.72
N ILE A 238 8.21 -17.16 3.14
CA ILE A 238 8.51 -17.51 4.53
C ILE A 238 9.87 -16.94 4.96
N ALA A 239 10.89 -17.02 4.09
CA ALA A 239 12.20 -16.44 4.36
C ALA A 239 12.11 -14.92 4.58
N PHE A 240 11.35 -14.20 3.75
CA PHE A 240 11.14 -12.77 3.90
C PHE A 240 10.39 -12.40 5.19
N PHE A 241 9.41 -13.20 5.64
CA PHE A 241 8.82 -12.99 6.95
C PHE A 241 9.81 -13.24 8.09
N GLY A 242 10.70 -14.22 7.96
CA GLY A 242 11.78 -14.44 8.91
C GLY A 242 12.74 -13.24 8.99
N ILE A 243 13.10 -12.66 7.85
CA ILE A 243 13.94 -11.46 7.77
C ILE A 243 13.20 -10.26 8.38
N ALA A 244 11.92 -10.05 8.05
CA ALA A 244 11.10 -9.00 8.64
C ALA A 244 11.07 -9.08 10.17
N TRP A 245 10.85 -10.29 10.69
CA TRP A 245 10.87 -10.56 12.14
C TRP A 245 12.23 -10.21 12.76
N PHE A 246 13.33 -10.66 12.14
CA PHE A 246 14.69 -10.40 12.61
C PHE A 246 15.04 -8.91 12.54
N TRP A 247 14.53 -8.18 11.56
CA TRP A 247 14.79 -6.75 11.38
C TRP A 247 14.28 -5.91 12.56
N VAL A 248 13.16 -6.30 13.17
CA VAL A 248 12.62 -5.64 14.38
C VAL A 248 13.23 -6.25 15.63
N ASN A 249 13.08 -7.56 15.82
CA ASN A 249 13.38 -8.20 17.10
C ASN A 249 14.87 -8.52 17.29
N GLY A 250 15.64 -8.60 16.21
CA GLY A 250 17.09 -8.83 16.23
C GLY A 250 17.91 -7.54 16.29
N ASN A 251 17.29 -6.37 16.14
CA ASN A 251 17.95 -5.08 16.21
C ASN A 251 17.78 -4.48 17.61
N SER A 252 18.86 -4.51 18.41
CA SER A 252 18.84 -3.97 19.77
C SER A 252 18.49 -2.49 19.80
N THR A 253 18.97 -1.70 18.82
CA THR A 253 18.66 -0.27 18.71
C THR A 253 17.17 -0.01 18.51
N ALA A 254 16.49 -0.84 17.71
CA ALA A 254 15.04 -0.74 17.53
C ALA A 254 14.28 -1.11 18.81
N MET A 255 14.69 -2.18 19.48
CA MET A 255 14.06 -2.63 20.72
C MET A 255 14.28 -1.64 21.88
N ASP A 256 15.45 -1.01 21.95
CA ASP A 256 15.76 0.04 22.92
C ASP A 256 14.91 1.28 22.63
N ALA A 257 14.80 1.70 21.36
CA ALA A 257 13.94 2.80 20.96
C ALA A 257 12.46 2.56 21.35
N LYS A 258 11.96 1.34 21.19
CA LYS A 258 10.61 0.97 21.65
C LYS A 258 10.42 1.21 23.15
N SER A 259 11.40 0.80 23.96
CA SER A 259 11.32 0.98 25.42
C SER A 259 11.25 2.46 25.82
N VAL A 260 11.97 3.32 25.08
CA VAL A 260 11.94 4.77 25.28
C VAL A 260 10.58 5.35 24.87
N ILE A 261 10.01 4.92 23.75
CA ILE A 261 8.66 5.32 23.31
C ILE A 261 7.62 4.92 24.36
N ASP A 262 7.65 3.68 24.84
CA ASP A 262 6.70 3.19 25.84
C ASP A 262 6.79 4.01 27.14
N PHE A 263 8.00 4.40 27.55
CA PHE A 263 8.22 5.28 28.70
C PHE A 263 7.71 6.72 28.44
N CYS A 264 7.96 7.27 27.27
CA CYS A 264 7.48 8.60 26.88
C CYS A 264 5.96 8.65 26.83
N ALA A 265 5.31 7.62 26.30
CA ALA A 265 3.86 7.50 26.27
C ALA A 265 3.27 7.33 27.68
N PHE A 266 3.90 6.51 28.54
CA PHE A 266 3.46 6.35 29.93
C PHE A 266 3.57 7.65 30.74
N SER A 267 4.59 8.45 30.46
CA SER A 267 4.90 9.68 31.21
C SER A 267 4.30 10.94 30.57
N ASP A 268 3.58 10.80 29.45
CA ASP A 268 3.02 11.89 28.64
C ASP A 268 4.07 12.96 28.27
N LEU A 269 5.25 12.48 27.84
CA LEU A 269 6.42 13.30 27.54
C LEU A 269 6.63 13.47 26.02
N THR A 270 6.74 14.72 25.57
CA THR A 270 7.10 15.09 24.19
C THR A 270 8.49 15.72 24.15
N THR A 271 9.53 14.93 24.44
CA THR A 271 10.93 15.40 24.44
C THR A 271 11.66 15.03 23.14
N PRO A 272 12.77 15.69 22.79
CA PRO A 272 13.58 15.34 21.62
C PRO A 272 14.01 13.87 21.59
N ASN A 273 14.34 13.28 22.75
CA ASN A 273 14.68 11.87 22.87
C ASN A 273 13.49 10.95 22.53
N CYS A 274 12.26 11.35 22.87
CA CYS A 274 11.05 10.62 22.50
C CYS A 274 10.85 10.62 20.98
N TYR A 275 11.09 11.77 20.34
CA TYR A 275 11.01 11.89 18.88
C TYR A 275 12.09 11.09 18.14
N GLU A 276 13.33 11.12 18.62
CA GLU A 276 14.41 10.35 18.02
C GLU A 276 14.18 8.83 18.13
N ALA A 277 13.71 8.39 19.30
CA ALA A 277 13.31 7.01 19.53
C ALA A 277 12.14 6.61 18.62
N GLN A 278 11.11 7.47 18.49
CA GLN A 278 9.99 7.26 17.58
C GLN A 278 10.47 7.08 16.13
N ASN A 279 11.39 7.92 15.66
CA ASN A 279 11.94 7.83 14.31
C ASN A 279 12.73 6.53 14.09
N THR A 280 13.54 6.15 15.07
CA THR A 280 14.33 4.91 15.00
C THR A 280 13.44 3.67 14.97
N TRP A 281 12.39 3.65 15.79
CA TRP A 281 11.39 2.59 15.79
C TRP A 281 10.60 2.53 14.48
N ASN A 282 10.15 3.69 13.99
CA ASN A 282 9.42 3.79 12.72
C ASN A 282 10.27 3.24 11.56
N ASN A 283 11.55 3.61 11.48
CA ASN A 283 12.47 3.11 10.46
C ASN A 283 12.64 1.57 10.52
N ALA A 284 12.74 1.00 11.73
CA ALA A 284 12.84 -0.44 11.90
C ALA A 284 11.54 -1.16 11.50
N ILE A 285 10.39 -0.66 11.92
CA ILE A 285 9.09 -1.20 11.52
C ILE A 285 8.89 -1.09 10.00
N GLN A 286 9.32 0.01 9.40
CA GLN A 286 9.25 0.24 7.95
C GLN A 286 10.06 -0.78 7.16
N GLY A 287 11.29 -1.06 7.57
CA GLY A 287 12.10 -2.13 6.97
C GLY A 287 11.50 -3.53 7.13
N ALA A 288 10.85 -3.82 8.25
CA ALA A 288 10.21 -5.12 8.46
C ALA A 288 8.99 -5.34 7.56
N TRP A 289 8.10 -4.34 7.48
CA TRP A 289 6.95 -4.37 6.59
C TRP A 289 7.35 -4.51 5.12
N SER A 290 8.46 -3.89 4.74
CA SER A 290 9.02 -3.97 3.39
C SER A 290 9.31 -5.40 2.95
N PHE A 291 10.01 -6.16 3.80
CA PHE A 291 10.25 -7.58 3.55
C PHE A 291 8.95 -8.39 3.59
N ALA A 292 8.03 -8.09 4.52
CA ALA A 292 6.74 -8.77 4.63
C ALA A 292 5.88 -8.60 3.36
N VAL A 293 5.81 -7.38 2.81
CA VAL A 293 5.08 -7.04 1.58
C VAL A 293 5.68 -7.73 0.37
N LEU A 294 7.01 -7.70 0.21
CA LEU A 294 7.69 -8.42 -0.87
C LEU A 294 7.46 -9.93 -0.77
N GLY A 295 7.52 -10.47 0.45
CA GLY A 295 7.18 -11.87 0.73
C GLY A 295 5.76 -12.20 0.28
N LEU A 296 4.77 -11.39 0.67
CA LEU A 296 3.38 -11.56 0.27
C LEU A 296 3.20 -11.48 -1.26
N ALA A 297 3.79 -10.49 -1.92
CA ALA A 297 3.70 -10.33 -3.37
C ALA A 297 4.21 -11.58 -4.10
N ILE A 298 5.38 -12.09 -3.71
CA ILE A 298 5.97 -13.30 -4.28
C ILE A 298 5.13 -14.54 -3.92
N GLY A 299 4.65 -14.63 -2.69
CA GLY A 299 3.80 -15.72 -2.21
C GLY A 299 2.49 -15.82 -2.99
N THR A 300 1.86 -14.69 -3.32
CA THR A 300 0.62 -14.67 -4.10
C THR A 300 0.79 -15.26 -5.50
N LEU A 301 1.96 -15.04 -6.15
CA LEU A 301 2.29 -15.68 -7.43
C LEU A 301 2.43 -17.21 -7.33
N GLY A 302 2.85 -17.71 -6.17
CA GLY A 302 2.92 -19.14 -5.89
C GLY A 302 1.56 -19.78 -5.61
N ILE A 303 0.70 -19.10 -4.84
CA ILE A 303 -0.55 -19.65 -4.29
C ILE A 303 -1.73 -19.48 -5.26
N TYR A 304 -1.79 -18.40 -6.01
CA TYR A 304 -2.92 -18.06 -6.86
C TYR A 304 -2.63 -18.28 -8.35
N GLU A 305 -3.69 -18.52 -9.10
CA GLU A 305 -3.68 -18.61 -10.55
C GLU A 305 -4.74 -17.65 -11.13
N ILE A 306 -4.34 -16.88 -12.13
CA ILE A 306 -5.21 -15.95 -12.84
C ILE A 306 -5.66 -16.64 -14.13
N GLU A 307 -6.93 -17.01 -14.19
CA GLU A 307 -7.51 -17.61 -15.39
C GLU A 307 -8.30 -16.56 -16.18
N ARG A 308 -8.10 -16.54 -17.50
CA ARG A 308 -8.84 -15.71 -18.44
C ARG A 308 -9.81 -16.58 -19.23
N LYS A 309 -11.00 -16.05 -19.53
CA LYS A 309 -11.91 -16.69 -20.49
C LYS A 309 -11.25 -16.77 -21.87
N ASP A 310 -11.50 -17.87 -22.58
CA ASP A 310 -11.05 -18.05 -23.96
C ASP A 310 -11.81 -17.12 -24.93
N SER A 311 -11.43 -17.15 -26.22
CA SER A 311 -12.07 -16.36 -27.28
C SER A 311 -13.56 -16.70 -27.50
N GLU A 312 -14.05 -17.82 -26.94
CA GLU A 312 -15.45 -18.24 -26.96
C GLU A 312 -16.20 -17.86 -25.67
N GLY A 313 -15.54 -17.20 -24.71
CA GLY A 313 -16.12 -16.78 -23.44
C GLY A 313 -16.27 -17.91 -22.41
N LYS A 314 -15.66 -19.08 -22.64
CA LYS A 314 -15.65 -20.21 -21.70
C LYS A 314 -14.43 -20.14 -20.80
N TRP A 315 -14.57 -20.69 -19.59
CA TRP A 315 -13.45 -20.86 -18.68
C TRP A 315 -12.60 -22.05 -19.13
N PRO A 316 -11.26 -21.98 -18.99
CA PRO A 316 -10.40 -23.11 -19.31
C PRO A 316 -10.83 -24.33 -18.48
N ALA A 317 -11.22 -25.41 -19.16
CA ALA A 317 -11.56 -26.66 -18.51
C ALA A 317 -10.25 -27.35 -18.08
N LEU A 318 -10.03 -27.45 -16.78
CA LEU A 318 -8.92 -28.24 -16.24
C LEU A 318 -9.11 -29.69 -16.69
N ALA A 319 -8.21 -30.19 -17.54
CA ALA A 319 -8.22 -31.60 -17.96
C ALA A 319 -8.16 -32.49 -16.70
N SER A 320 -9.25 -33.20 -16.42
CA SER A 320 -9.24 -34.22 -15.38
C SER A 320 -8.30 -35.33 -15.82
N LYS A 321 -7.43 -35.79 -14.90
CA LYS A 321 -6.52 -36.92 -15.12
C LYS A 321 -7.22 -38.23 -15.49
N GLU A 322 -8.56 -38.27 -15.52
CA GLU A 322 -9.35 -39.42 -15.96
C GLU A 322 -9.29 -39.62 -17.48
N GLY A 323 -9.09 -38.56 -18.28
CA GLY A 323 -9.04 -38.66 -19.74
C GLY A 323 -7.73 -39.21 -20.30
N GLU A 324 -6.59 -38.99 -19.62
CA GLU A 324 -5.28 -39.50 -20.05
C GLU A 324 -5.17 -41.02 -19.87
N ASN A 325 -5.70 -41.57 -18.78
CA ASN A 325 -5.69 -43.01 -18.55
C ASN A 325 -6.57 -43.77 -19.55
N GLN A 326 -7.73 -43.22 -19.95
CA GLN A 326 -8.57 -43.86 -20.98
C GLN A 326 -7.94 -43.82 -22.37
N MET A 327 -7.21 -42.75 -22.71
CA MET A 327 -6.54 -42.64 -24.01
C MET A 327 -5.31 -43.55 -24.09
N MET A 328 -4.57 -43.73 -22.98
CA MET A 328 -3.42 -44.63 -22.89
C MET A 328 -3.83 -46.12 -22.89
N GLU A 329 -4.95 -46.47 -22.25
CA GLU A 329 -5.50 -47.84 -22.26
C GLU A 329 -6.07 -48.23 -23.63
N SER A 330 -6.63 -47.27 -24.39
CA SER A 330 -7.13 -47.51 -25.75
C SER A 330 -6.02 -47.77 -26.78
N LYS A 331 -4.85 -47.15 -26.60
CA LYS A 331 -3.67 -47.36 -27.48
C LYS A 331 -2.96 -48.70 -27.19
N SER A 332 -2.94 -49.15 -25.93
CA SER A 332 -2.28 -50.42 -25.56
C SER A 332 -3.02 -51.66 -26.09
N LYS A 333 -4.34 -51.60 -26.31
CA LYS A 333 -5.13 -52.74 -26.80
C LYS A 333 -5.07 -52.98 -28.32
N LYS A 334 -4.48 -52.09 -29.12
CA LYS A 334 -4.55 -52.18 -30.60
C LYS A 334 -3.35 -52.83 -31.30
N ASP A 335 -2.21 -53.01 -30.65
CA ASP A 335 -1.03 -53.61 -31.28
C ASP A 335 -0.64 -54.95 -30.62
N LYS A 336 -1.27 -56.04 -31.07
CA LYS A 336 -0.69 -57.38 -30.98
C LYS A 336 -0.51 -57.94 -32.39
N PRO A 337 0.74 -58.12 -32.88
CA PRO A 337 0.98 -58.85 -34.10
C PRO A 337 0.72 -60.36 -33.89
N LYS A 338 0.00 -60.99 -34.82
CA LYS A 338 -0.24 -62.44 -34.86
C LYS A 338 0.81 -63.14 -35.75
N GLY A 339 1.36 -64.26 -35.25
CA GLY A 339 2.01 -65.34 -36.02
C GLY A 339 3.52 -65.15 -36.25
N SER A 340 4.38 -66.18 -36.24
CA SER A 340 4.16 -67.63 -36.41
C SER A 340 5.24 -68.45 -35.68
N TRP A 341 4.90 -69.70 -35.37
CA TRP A 341 5.76 -70.73 -34.77
C TRP A 341 6.65 -71.42 -35.81
N ARG A 342 7.93 -71.68 -35.50
CA ARG A 342 8.58 -73.00 -35.74
C ARG A 342 9.97 -73.19 -35.10
N SER A 343 9.97 -74.04 -34.07
CA SER A 343 10.85 -75.18 -33.77
C SER A 343 12.39 -75.17 -33.93
N ARG A 344 13.04 -75.49 -32.79
CA ARG A 344 13.97 -76.60 -32.48
C ARG A 344 15.50 -76.38 -32.53
N SER A 345 16.06 -76.65 -31.33
CA SER A 345 17.27 -77.40 -30.94
C SER A 345 18.68 -76.81 -31.07
N SER A 346 19.31 -76.80 -29.88
CA SER A 346 20.62 -77.37 -29.46
C SER A 346 21.92 -76.60 -29.67
N SER A 347 22.77 -76.77 -28.63
CA SER A 347 24.26 -76.76 -28.58
C SER A 347 24.93 -75.40 -28.80
N GLU A 348 25.55 -74.80 -27.77
CA GLU A 348 26.91 -75.04 -27.24
C GLU A 348 27.96 -74.18 -27.97
N GLU A 349 28.89 -73.64 -27.17
CA GLU A 349 30.23 -73.12 -27.54
C GLU A 349 30.21 -71.80 -28.37
N GLU A 350 30.91 -70.71 -28.04
CA GLU A 350 32.12 -70.41 -27.22
C GLU A 350 31.99 -69.01 -26.60
#